data_AF-A0A5C6F9Y7-F1
#
_entry.id   AF-A0A5C6F9Y7-F1
#
_cell.length_a   1.000
_cell.length_b   1.000
_cell.length_c   1.000
_cell.angle_alpha   90.00
_cell.angle_beta   90.00
_cell.angle_gamma   90.00
#
_symmetry.space_group_name_H-M   'P 1'
#
loop_
_entity.id
_entity.type
_entity.pdbx_description
1 polymer ?
#
loop_
_entity_poly.entity_id
_entity_poly.type
_entity_poly.pdbx_seq_one_letter_code
_entity_poly.pdbx_strand_id
1 'polypeptide(L)'
;MNAPIFPFAISVALLSFASADDLLLIDRGGVRVGVDRGKDAAITWLSWPEHPTNVVNLSDPGRLIQQSYYAEASLDRQTEGQSTSWSPWPWNPIQGGGVRSWTRVAEAKITDGVLFCETIPKLWDMPNEEADAVMRQWMTFEPNMDGVIVVTCELTCQRQDRDVWGPP
;
A
#
# COMPACT_ATOMS: atom_id res chain seq x y z
N MET A 1 -56.53 6.94 38.67
CA MET A 1 -55.20 6.32 38.73
C MET A 1 -54.81 5.99 37.30
N ASN A 2 -54.07 6.89 36.64
CA ASN A 2 -53.65 6.74 35.24
C ASN A 2 -52.12 6.75 35.21
N ALA A 3 -51.50 5.65 34.79
CA ALA A 3 -50.06 5.59 34.52
C ALA A 3 -49.80 6.00 33.06
N PRO A 4 -48.77 6.80 32.74
CA PRO A 4 -48.44 7.10 31.36
C PRO A 4 -47.57 5.98 30.77
N ILE A 5 -47.92 5.56 29.55
CA ILE A 5 -47.12 4.64 28.74
C ILE A 5 -46.10 5.51 27.98
N PHE A 6 -44.81 5.29 28.22
CA PHE A 6 -43.74 5.85 27.40
C PHE A 6 -43.47 4.94 26.20
N PRO A 7 -43.42 5.45 24.96
CA PRO A 7 -43.04 4.63 23.83
C PRO A 7 -41.52 4.43 23.84
N PHE A 8 -41.09 3.17 23.83
CA PHE A 8 -39.70 2.81 23.62
C PHE A 8 -39.35 3.10 22.15
N ALA A 9 -38.53 4.12 21.90
CA ALA A 9 -37.99 4.36 20.57
C ALA A 9 -36.90 3.33 20.29
N ILE A 10 -37.16 2.40 19.37
CA ILE A 10 -36.14 1.48 18.86
C ILE A 10 -35.24 2.29 17.92
N SER A 11 -34.02 2.57 18.38
CA SER A 11 -32.99 3.19 17.54
C SER A 11 -32.42 2.12 16.61
N VAL A 12 -32.81 2.17 15.34
CA VAL A 12 -32.19 1.34 14.29
C VAL A 12 -30.86 2.00 13.93
N ALA A 13 -29.75 1.41 14.37
CA ALA A 13 -28.44 1.78 13.86
C ALA A 13 -28.35 1.36 12.40
N LEU A 14 -28.21 2.34 11.50
CA LEU A 14 -27.80 2.10 10.11
C LEU A 14 -26.35 1.58 10.13
N LEU A 15 -26.21 0.25 10.08
CA LEU A 15 -24.94 -0.38 9.74
C LEU A 15 -24.66 -0.09 8.27
N SER A 16 -23.75 0.85 8.01
CA SER A 16 -23.13 1.00 6.70
C SER A 16 -22.28 -0.23 6.44
N PHE A 17 -22.76 -1.15 5.60
CA PHE A 17 -21.92 -2.16 5.00
C PHE A 17 -21.03 -1.48 3.96
N ALA A 18 -19.81 -1.10 4.36
CA ALA A 18 -18.76 -0.86 3.38
C ALA A 18 -18.31 -2.23 2.86
N SER A 19 -18.83 -2.63 1.71
CA SER A 19 -18.16 -3.58 0.84
C SER A 19 -18.00 -2.91 -0.50
N ALA A 20 -17.01 -2.03 -0.58
CA ALA A 20 -16.30 -1.81 -1.82
C ALA A 20 -15.18 -2.86 -1.81
N ASP A 21 -15.02 -3.65 -2.88
CA ASP A 21 -13.88 -4.55 -2.98
C ASP A 21 -12.58 -3.77 -2.64
N ASP A 22 -11.80 -4.28 -1.69
CA ASP A 22 -10.48 -3.70 -1.37
C ASP A 22 -9.55 -3.77 -2.59
N LEU A 23 -9.82 -4.70 -3.51
CA LEU A 23 -9.17 -4.81 -4.81
C LEU A 23 -9.74 -3.78 -5.81
N LEU A 24 -8.90 -2.83 -6.18
CA LEU A 24 -9.12 -1.95 -7.33
C LEU A 24 -8.44 -2.55 -8.55
N LEU A 25 -9.15 -2.64 -9.67
CA LEU A 25 -8.67 -3.28 -10.89
C LEU A 25 -8.94 -2.38 -12.11
N ILE A 26 -7.95 -2.21 -12.97
CA ILE A 26 -8.14 -1.67 -14.33
C ILE A 26 -7.88 -2.78 -15.35
N ASP A 27 -8.61 -2.74 -16.46
CA ASP A 27 -8.62 -3.78 -17.50
C ASP A 27 -8.64 -3.12 -18.90
N ARG A 28 -7.86 -3.67 -19.82
CA ARG A 28 -7.87 -3.30 -21.25
C ARG A 28 -7.97 -4.51 -22.18
N GLY A 29 -8.62 -5.59 -21.75
CA GLY A 29 -8.84 -6.82 -22.50
C GLY A 29 -7.58 -7.69 -22.64
N GLY A 30 -6.44 -7.10 -23.02
CA GLY A 30 -5.15 -7.79 -23.16
C GLY A 30 -4.41 -8.00 -21.84
N VAL A 31 -4.66 -7.17 -20.82
CA VAL A 31 -4.04 -7.29 -19.50
C VAL A 31 -4.88 -6.57 -18.44
N ARG A 32 -4.83 -7.09 -17.21
CA ARG A 32 -5.45 -6.53 -16.01
C ARG A 32 -4.39 -6.29 -14.94
N VAL A 33 -4.45 -5.13 -14.29
CA VAL A 33 -3.60 -4.79 -13.14
C VAL A 33 -4.45 -4.23 -12.02
N GLY A 34 -4.10 -4.59 -10.79
CA GLY A 34 -4.84 -4.13 -9.62
C GLY A 34 -4.02 -4.06 -8.35
N VAL A 35 -4.58 -3.32 -7.40
CA VAL A 35 -4.02 -3.09 -6.07
C VAL A 35 -5.07 -3.42 -5.03
N ASP A 36 -4.64 -3.88 -3.87
CA ASP A 36 -5.52 -4.21 -2.75
C ASP A 36 -5.26 -3.22 -1.61
N ARG A 37 -6.29 -2.48 -1.19
CA ARG A 37 -6.22 -1.50 -0.09
C ARG A 37 -5.86 -2.14 1.24
N GLY A 38 -6.26 -3.39 1.46
CA GLY A 38 -5.89 -4.20 2.62
C GLY A 38 -4.48 -4.80 2.53
N LYS A 39 -3.78 -4.60 1.41
CA LYS A 39 -2.38 -5.01 1.19
C LYS A 39 -1.58 -3.84 0.62
N ASP A 40 -1.68 -2.70 1.30
CA ASP A 40 -0.80 -1.56 1.12
C ASP A 40 -0.86 -0.85 -0.23
N ALA A 41 -1.90 -1.11 -1.01
CA ALA A 41 -2.09 -0.50 -2.32
C ALA A 41 -0.87 -0.67 -3.27
N ALA A 42 -0.04 -1.68 -3.02
CA ALA A 42 0.94 -2.20 -3.98
C ALA A 42 0.22 -3.05 -5.06
N ILE A 43 0.90 -3.33 -6.16
CA ILE A 43 0.33 -4.18 -7.21
C ILE A 43 0.23 -5.61 -6.69
N THR A 44 -1.01 -6.04 -6.47
CA THR A 44 -1.38 -7.34 -5.91
C THR A 44 -2.11 -8.21 -6.94
N TRP A 45 -2.45 -7.65 -8.10
CA TRP A 45 -3.10 -8.37 -9.18
C TRP A 45 -2.43 -8.11 -10.53
N LEU A 46 -2.13 -9.19 -11.24
CA LEU A 46 -1.76 -9.19 -12.65
C LEU A 46 -2.40 -10.40 -13.31
N SER A 47 -3.09 -10.22 -14.43
CA SER A 47 -3.64 -11.32 -15.24
C SER A 47 -3.84 -10.90 -16.70
N TRP A 48 -3.98 -11.88 -17.60
CA TRP A 48 -4.20 -11.68 -19.04
C TRP A 48 -4.99 -12.87 -19.62
N PRO A 49 -5.49 -12.85 -20.88
CA PRO A 49 -6.41 -13.88 -21.39
C PRO A 49 -5.93 -15.32 -21.23
N GLU A 50 -4.65 -15.59 -21.47
CA GLU A 50 -4.05 -16.92 -21.34
C GLU A 50 -3.82 -17.33 -19.87
N HIS A 51 -3.76 -16.36 -18.96
CA HIS A 51 -3.62 -16.56 -17.51
C HIS A 51 -4.65 -15.71 -16.77
N PRO A 52 -5.93 -16.11 -16.77
CA PRO A 52 -7.04 -15.26 -16.32
C PRO A 52 -7.10 -15.09 -14.80
N THR A 53 -6.39 -15.93 -14.05
CA THR A 53 -6.23 -15.84 -12.59
C THR A 53 -5.06 -14.93 -12.23
N ASN A 54 -5.08 -14.38 -11.02
CA ASN A 54 -3.96 -13.60 -10.50
C ASN A 54 -2.64 -14.41 -10.52
N VAL A 55 -1.60 -13.84 -11.11
CA VAL A 55 -0.25 -14.44 -11.11
C VAL A 55 0.67 -13.87 -10.04
N VAL A 56 0.27 -12.79 -9.35
CA VAL A 56 1.05 -12.19 -8.27
C VAL A 56 0.95 -13.08 -7.03
N ASN A 57 2.10 -13.40 -6.45
CA ASN A 57 2.16 -14.16 -5.20
C ASN A 57 1.93 -13.23 -4.01
N LEU A 58 0.88 -13.49 -3.23
CA LEU A 58 0.48 -12.67 -2.08
C LEU A 58 0.75 -13.34 -0.72
N SER A 59 1.67 -14.33 -0.67
CA SER A 59 1.93 -15.08 0.56
C SER A 59 2.56 -14.25 1.68
N ASP A 60 3.29 -13.19 1.32
CA ASP A 60 3.92 -12.26 2.24
C ASP A 60 4.15 -10.91 1.53
N PRO A 61 4.30 -9.80 2.28
CA PRO A 61 4.47 -8.48 1.67
C PRO A 61 5.74 -8.31 0.83
N GLY A 62 6.77 -9.14 1.03
CA GLY A 62 8.01 -9.11 0.24
C GLY A 62 7.84 -9.62 -1.19
N ARG A 63 6.68 -10.19 -1.56
CA ARG A 63 6.39 -10.71 -2.90
C ARG A 63 5.50 -9.81 -3.75
N LEU A 64 5.08 -8.67 -3.21
CA LEU A 64 4.28 -7.70 -3.94
C LEU A 64 5.12 -7.00 -5.01
N ILE A 65 4.48 -6.56 -6.10
CA ILE A 65 5.10 -5.65 -7.08
C ILE A 65 4.95 -4.24 -6.51
N GLN A 66 6.05 -3.64 -6.07
CA GLN A 66 6.02 -2.53 -5.13
C GLN A 66 7.20 -1.57 -5.27
N GLN A 67 7.04 -0.36 -4.74
CA GLN A 67 8.14 0.60 -4.58
C GLN A 67 9.03 0.24 -3.39
N SER A 68 10.35 0.33 -3.57
CA SER A 68 11.37 0.18 -2.53
C SER A 68 12.57 1.04 -2.92
N TYR A 69 13.01 1.93 -2.02
CA TYR A 69 14.13 2.84 -2.26
C TYR A 69 15.17 2.69 -1.16
N TYR A 70 16.43 2.96 -1.45
CA TYR A 70 17.53 2.82 -0.51
C TYR A 70 18.34 4.11 -0.49
N ALA A 71 18.70 4.58 0.70
CA ALA A 71 19.61 5.70 0.86
C ALA A 71 20.50 5.55 2.10
N GLU A 72 21.64 6.24 2.05
CA GLU A 72 22.53 6.48 3.18
C GLU A 72 23.18 5.25 3.84
N ALA A 73 23.78 5.48 5.01
CA ALA A 73 24.51 4.49 5.78
C ALA A 73 23.60 3.41 6.36
N SER A 74 24.11 2.18 6.37
CA SER A 74 23.50 1.09 7.14
C SER A 74 23.70 1.31 8.64
N LEU A 75 22.61 1.29 9.40
CA LEU A 75 22.63 1.46 10.84
C LEU A 75 22.35 0.13 11.54
N ASP A 76 23.04 -0.11 12.66
CA ASP A 76 22.63 -1.13 13.64
C ASP A 76 21.71 -0.46 14.66
N ARG A 77 20.41 -0.77 14.54
CA ARG A 77 19.35 -0.31 15.41
C ARG A 77 18.71 -1.48 16.18
N GLN A 78 19.44 -2.57 16.42
CA GLN A 78 18.87 -3.75 17.11
C GLN A 78 18.34 -3.42 18.50
N THR A 79 18.99 -2.48 19.20
CA THR A 79 18.53 -1.99 20.52
C THR A 79 17.20 -1.25 20.46
N GLU A 80 16.80 -0.77 19.29
CA GLU A 80 15.51 -0.11 19.01
C GLU A 80 14.46 -1.08 18.41
N GLY A 81 14.83 -2.34 18.22
CA GLY A 81 13.93 -3.38 17.69
C GLY A 81 14.10 -3.70 16.21
N GLN A 82 15.17 -3.22 15.56
CA GLN A 82 15.53 -3.64 14.21
C GLN A 82 15.65 -5.17 14.11
N SER A 83 15.14 -5.73 13.02
CA SER A 83 15.21 -7.16 12.74
C SER A 83 16.66 -7.65 12.69
N THR A 84 16.97 -8.73 13.43
CA THR A 84 18.29 -9.37 13.40
C THR A 84 18.64 -9.95 12.03
N SER A 85 17.64 -10.26 11.19
CA SER A 85 17.85 -10.72 9.81
C SER A 85 18.23 -9.59 8.86
N TRP A 86 17.98 -8.34 9.26
CA TRP A 86 18.15 -7.14 8.44
C TRP A 86 18.93 -6.09 9.23
N SER A 87 20.06 -6.48 9.82
CA SER A 87 20.91 -5.56 10.59
C SER A 87 22.39 -5.79 10.26
N PRO A 88 23.18 -4.73 9.99
CA PRO A 88 22.74 -3.34 9.84
C PRO A 88 21.95 -3.12 8.53
N TRP A 89 21.09 -2.10 8.49
CA TRP A 89 20.26 -1.78 7.31
C TRP A 89 20.21 -0.28 7.02
N PRO A 90 20.23 0.14 5.74
CA PRO A 90 20.09 1.53 5.36
C PRO A 90 18.64 2.02 5.51
N TRP A 91 18.42 3.31 5.30
CA TRP A 91 17.06 3.82 5.18
C TRP A 91 16.38 3.19 3.96
N ASN A 92 15.27 2.48 4.19
CA ASN A 92 14.56 1.76 3.14
C ASN A 92 13.03 1.85 3.30
N PRO A 93 12.39 2.91 2.76
CA PRO A 93 10.94 2.95 2.64
C PRO A 93 10.49 1.84 1.69
N ILE A 94 9.52 1.04 2.13
CA ILE A 94 8.93 -0.02 1.33
C ILE A 94 7.40 0.12 1.32
N GLN A 95 6.81 0.02 0.12
CA GLN A 95 5.38 0.23 -0.07
C GLN A 95 4.57 -0.86 0.60
N GLY A 96 4.98 -2.13 0.53
CA GLY A 96 4.29 -3.29 1.12
C GLY A 96 4.49 -3.48 2.63
N GLY A 97 5.11 -2.52 3.32
CA GLY A 97 5.24 -2.56 4.78
C GLY A 97 6.51 -3.26 5.28
N GLY A 98 6.80 -3.03 6.57
CA GLY A 98 8.02 -3.47 7.23
C GLY A 98 7.93 -4.87 7.81
N VAL A 99 8.94 -5.26 8.58
CA VAL A 99 8.93 -6.53 9.33
C VAL A 99 7.67 -6.62 10.19
N ARG A 100 6.72 -7.48 9.82
CA ARG A 100 5.47 -7.73 10.55
C ARG A 100 4.49 -6.54 10.60
N SER A 101 4.65 -5.54 9.74
CA SER A 101 3.67 -4.46 9.60
C SER A 101 3.34 -4.17 8.15
N TRP A 102 2.15 -3.62 7.98
CA TRP A 102 1.64 -3.09 6.73
C TRP A 102 1.84 -1.57 6.73
N THR A 103 1.92 -1.01 5.53
CA THR A 103 1.92 0.42 5.26
C THR A 103 0.59 1.06 5.60
N ARG A 104 0.58 2.39 5.66
CA ARG A 104 -0.67 3.13 5.72
C ARG A 104 -1.06 3.61 4.32
N VAL A 105 -2.21 3.16 3.84
CA VAL A 105 -2.81 3.67 2.59
C VAL A 105 -3.50 5.00 2.91
N ALA A 106 -3.04 6.08 2.28
CA ALA A 106 -3.66 7.40 2.38
C ALA A 106 -4.81 7.53 1.38
N GLU A 107 -4.60 7.06 0.15
CA GLU A 107 -5.62 7.04 -0.90
C GLU A 107 -5.39 5.89 -1.88
N ALA A 108 -6.46 5.30 -2.39
CA ALA A 108 -6.41 4.47 -3.58
C ALA A 108 -7.72 4.64 -4.35
N LYS A 109 -7.66 4.96 -5.64
CA LYS A 109 -8.85 5.24 -6.46
C LYS A 109 -8.61 4.97 -7.94
N ILE A 110 -9.70 4.79 -8.67
CA ILE A 110 -9.68 4.79 -10.14
C ILE A 110 -10.38 6.06 -10.61
N THR A 111 -9.77 6.81 -11.52
CA THR A 111 -10.36 8.00 -12.13
C THR A 111 -9.92 8.05 -13.59
N ASP A 112 -10.88 8.17 -14.52
CA ASP A 112 -10.64 8.23 -15.97
C ASP A 112 -9.73 7.12 -16.50
N GLY A 113 -9.89 5.90 -15.98
CA GLY A 113 -9.09 4.72 -16.38
C GLY A 113 -7.68 4.66 -15.80
N VAL A 114 -7.30 5.63 -14.95
CA VAL A 114 -6.04 5.63 -14.20
C VAL A 114 -6.28 5.07 -12.81
N LEU A 115 -5.50 4.08 -12.40
CA LEU A 115 -5.49 3.59 -11.02
C LEU A 115 -4.39 4.30 -10.26
N PHE A 116 -4.73 4.99 -9.19
CA PHE A 116 -3.84 5.79 -8.36
C PHE A 116 -3.78 5.26 -6.93
N CYS A 117 -2.58 5.28 -6.34
CA CYS A 117 -2.33 4.97 -4.93
C CYS A 117 -1.41 6.02 -4.29
N GLU A 118 -1.69 6.38 -3.05
CA GLU A 118 -0.81 7.14 -2.17
C GLU A 118 -0.64 6.38 -0.84
N THR A 119 0.60 6.16 -0.43
CA THR A 119 0.94 5.43 0.79
C THR A 119 2.00 6.15 1.60
N ILE A 120 1.99 5.88 2.91
CA ILE A 120 3.04 6.29 3.84
C ILE A 120 3.87 5.05 4.20
N PRO A 121 5.00 4.83 3.49
CA PRO A 121 5.82 3.62 3.64
C PRO A 121 6.36 3.43 5.05
N LYS A 122 6.61 2.17 5.37
CA LYS A 122 7.36 1.75 6.56
C LYS A 122 8.82 1.50 6.20
N LEU A 123 9.69 1.49 7.20
CA LEU A 123 11.04 0.96 7.06
C LEU A 123 11.01 -0.56 7.04
N TRP A 124 11.66 -1.17 6.05
CA TRP A 124 11.67 -2.64 5.89
C TRP A 124 12.17 -3.37 7.14
N ASP A 125 13.26 -2.91 7.73
CA ASP A 125 13.97 -3.54 8.83
C ASP A 125 13.32 -3.35 10.20
N MET A 126 12.34 -2.44 10.30
CA MET A 126 11.70 -2.05 11.55
C MET A 126 10.27 -2.60 11.69
N PRO A 127 9.81 -2.87 12.92
CA PRO A 127 8.53 -3.52 13.14
C PRO A 127 7.31 -2.69 12.78
N ASN A 128 7.33 -1.36 12.98
CA ASN A 128 6.19 -0.48 12.67
C ASN A 128 6.61 1.00 12.56
N GLU A 129 7.78 1.27 12.00
CA GLU A 129 8.30 2.64 11.87
C GLU A 129 7.96 3.20 10.48
N GLU A 130 7.31 4.37 10.42
CA GLU A 130 7.12 5.09 9.15
C GLU A 130 8.46 5.65 8.68
N ALA A 131 8.68 5.65 7.36
CA ALA A 131 9.97 5.98 6.78
C ALA A 131 10.17 7.49 6.48
N ASP A 132 9.31 8.36 7.04
CA ASP A 132 9.27 9.79 6.71
C ASP A 132 9.27 10.03 5.19
N ALA A 133 8.32 9.41 4.49
CA ALA A 133 8.15 9.55 3.06
C ALA A 133 6.69 9.40 2.65
N VAL A 134 6.40 9.81 1.42
CA VAL A 134 5.14 9.53 0.71
C VAL A 134 5.47 8.84 -0.59
N MET A 135 4.80 7.74 -0.88
CA MET A 135 4.89 7.03 -2.15
C MET A 135 3.60 7.20 -2.91
N ARG A 136 3.71 7.63 -4.18
CA ARG A 136 2.60 7.68 -5.11
C ARG A 136 2.85 6.76 -6.29
N GLN A 137 1.78 6.15 -6.78
CA GLN A 137 1.84 5.27 -7.93
C GLN A 137 0.63 5.50 -8.82
N TRP A 138 0.85 5.59 -10.12
CA TRP A 138 -0.18 5.63 -11.15
C TRP A 138 0.02 4.45 -12.09
N MET A 139 -1.05 3.70 -12.34
CA MET A 139 -1.08 2.61 -13.30
C MET A 139 -2.04 2.98 -14.42
N THR A 140 -1.53 2.88 -15.64
CA THR A 140 -2.27 3.08 -16.89
C THR A 140 -1.86 2.00 -17.90
N PHE A 141 -2.42 2.07 -19.10
CA PHE A 141 -2.02 1.22 -20.23
C PHE A 141 -1.39 2.08 -21.31
N GLU A 142 -0.36 1.55 -21.98
CA GLU A 142 0.27 2.22 -23.12
C GLU A 142 -0.71 2.28 -24.31
N PRO A 143 -1.16 3.47 -24.77
CA PRO A 143 -2.25 3.58 -25.74
C PRO A 143 -2.12 2.75 -27.01
N ASN A 144 -0.89 2.48 -27.49
CA ASN A 144 -0.68 1.77 -28.75
C ASN A 144 -0.05 0.37 -28.59
N MET A 145 0.00 -0.17 -27.37
CA MET A 145 0.57 -1.49 -27.11
C MET A 145 -0.37 -2.33 -26.24
N ASP A 146 -0.88 -3.42 -26.81
CA ASP A 146 -1.65 -4.39 -26.05
C ASP A 146 -0.75 -5.11 -25.04
N GLY A 147 -1.31 -5.40 -23.87
CA GLY A 147 -0.57 -6.11 -22.81
C GLY A 147 0.46 -5.27 -22.05
N VAL A 148 0.59 -3.97 -22.35
CA VAL A 148 1.57 -3.09 -21.68
C VAL A 148 0.90 -2.21 -20.63
N ILE A 149 1.34 -2.39 -19.39
CA ILE A 149 1.02 -1.53 -18.25
C ILE A 149 2.14 -0.51 -18.08
N VAL A 150 1.78 0.75 -17.90
CA VAL A 150 2.72 1.81 -17.51
C VAL A 150 2.51 2.10 -16.04
N VAL A 151 3.59 2.04 -15.27
CA VAL A 151 3.59 2.35 -13.84
C VAL A 151 4.49 3.56 -13.63
N THR A 152 3.89 4.69 -13.25
CA THR A 152 4.64 5.88 -12.83
C THR A 152 4.73 5.87 -11.31
N CYS A 153 5.95 6.00 -10.79
CA CYS A 153 6.25 6.00 -9.37
C CYS A 153 6.82 7.36 -8.96
N GLU A 154 6.38 7.87 -7.82
CA GLU A 154 6.92 9.07 -7.20
C GLU A 154 7.21 8.80 -5.73
N LEU A 155 8.40 9.20 -5.28
CA LEU A 155 8.79 9.24 -3.88
C LEU A 155 8.96 10.71 -3.48
N THR A 156 8.23 11.13 -2.45
CA THR A 156 8.55 12.35 -1.71
C THR A 156 9.28 11.96 -0.43
N CYS A 157 10.59 12.21 -0.39
CA CYS A 157 11.38 12.06 0.84
C CYS A 157 11.07 13.24 1.78
N GLN A 158 10.67 12.94 3.03
CA GLN A 158 10.35 13.93 4.06
C GLN A 158 11.33 13.87 5.24
N ARG A 159 12.46 13.18 5.04
CA ARG A 159 13.58 13.12 5.99
C ARG A 159 14.14 14.51 6.27
N GLN A 160 14.64 14.69 7.49
CA GLN A 160 15.23 15.95 7.93
C GLN A 160 16.74 15.99 7.63
N ASP A 161 17.31 17.17 7.42
CA ASP A 161 18.73 17.41 7.10
C ASP A 161 19.76 16.78 8.08
N ARG A 162 19.31 16.35 9.26
CA ARG A 162 20.14 15.79 10.34
C ARG A 162 19.49 14.60 11.02
N ASP A 163 18.88 13.72 10.24
CA ASP A 163 18.41 12.45 10.79
C ASP A 163 19.57 11.47 11.04
N VAL A 164 19.21 10.30 11.58
CA VAL A 164 20.18 9.27 11.99
C VAL A 164 20.91 8.61 10.82
N TRP A 165 20.39 8.73 9.60
CA TRP A 165 20.96 8.13 8.40
C TRP A 165 21.93 9.08 7.69
N GLY A 166 21.76 10.40 7.83
CA GLY A 166 22.61 11.40 7.19
C GLY A 166 21.78 12.48 6.50
N PRO A 167 22.40 13.39 5.72
CA PRO A 167 21.63 14.33 4.90
C PRO A 167 20.72 13.58 3.90
N PRO A 168 19.55 14.15 3.56
CA PRO A 168 18.60 13.56 2.59
C PRO A 168 19.06 13.66 1.13
#